data_AF-A0A2V6R9B7-F1
#
_entry.id   AF-A0A2V6R9B7-F1
#
_cell.length_a   1.000
_cell.length_b   1.000
_cell.length_c   1.000
_cell.angle_alpha   90.00
_cell.angle_beta   90.00
_cell.angle_gamma   90.00
#
_symmetry.space_group_name_H-M   'P 1'
#
loop_
_entity.id
_entity.type
_entity.pdbx_description
1 polymer ?
#
loop_
_entity_poly.entity_id
_entity_poly.type
_entity_poly.pdbx_seq_one_letter_code
_entity_poly.pdbx_strand_id
1 'polypeptide(L)'
;MDYFEVFGLPRRLGLDAAELQRKFYELSRRTHPDFHQTAPAEEQARVLETSARLNAAYRALRDPIARVEYLVRLEEGRDTKEGAAEKLPAPPALLAEMFEIQEALEEAKAGGPEASGGEALRARREELAARVREVEANLAGPLSVAWDRAAPEARARLLAQFKDALATRAYLRTVIDDLGQALGEGQDGHVANRRH
;
A
#
# COMPACT_ATOMS: atom_id res chain seq x y z
N MET A 1 8.61 15.87 -11.82
CA MET A 1 8.66 14.58 -12.51
C MET A 1 8.07 13.51 -11.61
N ASP A 2 6.85 13.09 -11.87
CA ASP A 2 6.22 11.97 -11.19
C ASP A 2 6.75 10.63 -11.72
N TYR A 3 6.35 9.51 -11.12
CA TYR A 3 6.81 8.17 -11.49
C TYR A 3 6.28 7.71 -12.85
N PHE A 4 5.10 8.17 -13.28
CA PHE A 4 4.60 7.87 -14.63
C PHE A 4 5.47 8.59 -15.66
N GLU A 5 5.84 9.83 -15.40
CA GLU A 5 6.76 10.60 -16.24
C GLU A 5 8.14 9.92 -16.35
N VAL A 6 8.66 9.30 -15.28
CA VAL A 6 9.94 8.54 -15.31
C VAL A 6 9.95 7.47 -16.41
N PHE A 7 8.83 6.80 -16.65
CA PHE A 7 8.69 5.78 -17.69
C PHE A 7 8.11 6.31 -19.01
N GLY A 8 7.77 7.60 -19.07
CA GLY A 8 7.02 8.20 -20.18
C GLY A 8 5.66 7.52 -20.38
N LEU A 9 5.00 7.11 -19.28
CA LEU A 9 3.70 6.46 -19.29
C LEU A 9 2.60 7.48 -18.95
N PRO A 10 1.36 7.29 -19.46
CA PRO A 10 0.24 8.09 -19.02
C PRO A 10 -0.09 7.79 -17.55
N ARG A 11 -0.65 8.79 -16.83
CA ARG A 11 -1.13 8.64 -15.45
C ARG A 11 -2.41 7.80 -15.39
N ARG A 12 -2.26 6.50 -15.64
CA ARG A 12 -3.32 5.49 -15.64
C ARG A 12 -3.03 4.40 -14.63
N LEU A 13 -4.08 3.88 -14.02
CA LEU A 13 -4.00 2.77 -13.10
C LEU A 13 -4.01 1.42 -13.82
N GLY A 14 -4.57 1.32 -15.02
CA GLY A 14 -4.49 0.16 -15.90
C GLY A 14 -3.20 0.09 -16.70
N LEU A 15 -2.03 -0.04 -16.04
CA LEU A 15 -0.75 -0.25 -16.73
C LEU A 15 -0.51 -1.73 -17.04
N ASP A 16 0.05 -1.98 -18.22
CA ASP A 16 0.62 -3.28 -18.59
C ASP A 16 1.94 -3.51 -17.80
N ALA A 17 1.93 -4.54 -16.94
CA ALA A 17 3.09 -4.90 -16.13
C ALA A 17 4.29 -5.34 -16.98
N ALA A 18 4.06 -5.99 -18.13
CA ALA A 18 5.13 -6.38 -19.03
C ALA A 18 5.73 -5.16 -19.74
N GLU A 19 4.90 -4.20 -20.14
CA GLU A 19 5.41 -2.93 -20.69
C GLU A 19 6.26 -2.17 -19.68
N LEU A 20 5.76 -2.02 -18.44
CA LEU A 20 6.48 -1.38 -17.36
C LEU A 20 7.82 -2.06 -17.09
N GLN A 21 7.84 -3.39 -17.02
CA GLN A 21 9.07 -4.16 -16.79
C GLN A 21 10.09 -4.00 -17.92
N ARG A 22 9.66 -4.00 -19.19
CA ARG A 22 10.56 -3.74 -20.33
C ARG A 22 11.18 -2.35 -20.25
N LYS A 23 10.36 -1.31 -19.99
CA LYS A 23 10.84 0.06 -19.84
C LYS A 23 11.82 0.21 -18.67
N PHE A 24 11.55 -0.49 -17.56
CA PHE A 24 12.48 -0.55 -16.44
C PHE A 24 13.85 -1.10 -16.86
N TYR A 25 13.91 -2.27 -17.49
CA TYR A 25 15.20 -2.83 -17.93
C TYR A 25 15.92 -1.97 -18.99
N GLU A 26 15.17 -1.29 -19.85
CA GLU A 26 15.76 -0.34 -20.79
C GLU A 26 16.41 0.85 -20.08
N LEU A 27 15.69 1.49 -19.16
CA LEU A 27 16.19 2.65 -18.42
C LEU A 27 17.31 2.27 -17.45
N SER A 28 17.21 1.14 -16.74
CA SER A 28 18.24 0.67 -15.80
C SER A 28 19.57 0.43 -16.49
N ARG A 29 19.57 -0.04 -17.74
CA ARG A 29 20.80 -0.20 -18.53
C ARG A 29 21.44 1.13 -18.91
N ARG A 30 20.64 2.19 -19.12
CA ARG A 30 21.13 3.53 -19.46
C ARG A 30 21.63 4.31 -18.25
N THR A 31 21.12 4.00 -17.06
CA THR A 31 21.41 4.73 -15.81
C THR A 31 22.11 3.86 -14.77
N HIS A 32 22.79 2.78 -15.18
CA HIS A 32 23.44 1.87 -14.23
C HIS A 32 24.69 2.53 -13.63
N PRO A 33 24.83 2.59 -12.30
CA PRO A 33 26.00 3.19 -11.64
C PRO A 33 27.33 2.57 -12.10
N ASP A 34 27.32 1.29 -12.47
CA ASP A 34 28.54 0.60 -12.93
C ASP A 34 29.16 1.20 -14.19
N PHE A 35 28.39 1.88 -15.05
CA PHE A 35 28.93 2.56 -16.22
C PHE A 35 29.58 3.92 -15.90
N HIS A 36 29.41 4.42 -14.67
CA HIS A 36 29.88 5.74 -14.25
C HIS A 36 30.86 5.68 -13.07
N GLN A 37 31.43 4.51 -12.74
CA GLN A 37 32.38 4.36 -11.61
C GLN A 37 33.65 5.22 -11.74
N THR A 38 34.01 5.62 -12.96
CA THR A 38 35.14 6.51 -13.25
C THR A 38 34.74 7.97 -13.46
N ALA A 39 33.44 8.29 -13.37
CA ALA A 39 32.94 9.65 -13.53
C ALA A 39 33.28 10.52 -12.31
N PRO A 40 33.24 11.86 -12.41
CA PRO A 40 33.37 12.74 -11.25
C PRO A 40 32.34 12.44 -10.16
N ALA A 41 32.69 12.69 -8.89
CA ALA A 41 31.82 12.36 -7.75
C ALA A 41 30.40 12.94 -7.84
N GLU A 42 30.26 14.15 -8.40
CA GLU A 42 28.97 14.80 -8.62
C GLU A 42 28.12 14.04 -9.66
N GLU A 43 28.74 13.53 -10.72
CA GLU A 43 28.08 12.72 -11.74
C GLU A 43 27.67 11.35 -11.18
N GLN A 44 28.55 10.72 -10.40
CA GLN A 44 28.22 9.46 -9.71
C GLN A 44 27.02 9.61 -8.77
N ALA A 45 26.99 10.68 -7.99
CA ALA A 45 25.86 10.98 -7.09
C ALA A 45 24.55 11.16 -7.87
N ARG A 46 24.59 11.89 -9.00
CA ARG A 46 23.41 12.07 -9.87
C ARG A 46 22.92 10.77 -10.50
N VAL A 47 23.83 9.91 -10.94
CA VAL A 47 23.48 8.58 -11.51
C VAL A 47 22.87 7.70 -10.43
N LEU A 48 23.43 7.71 -9.21
CA LEU A 48 22.89 6.97 -8.08
C LEU A 48 21.47 7.44 -7.72
N GLU A 49 21.25 8.75 -7.63
CA GLU A 49 19.92 9.33 -7.37
C GLU A 49 18.91 8.93 -8.46
N THR A 50 19.34 8.99 -9.72
CA THR A 50 18.50 8.61 -10.87
C THR A 50 18.13 7.13 -10.83
N SER A 51 19.10 6.25 -10.54
CA SER A 51 18.86 4.81 -10.41
C SER A 51 17.94 4.49 -9.22
N ALA A 52 18.15 5.14 -8.08
CA ALA A 52 17.29 4.98 -6.90
C ALA A 52 15.85 5.41 -7.21
N ARG A 53 15.67 6.54 -7.90
CA ARG A 53 14.35 7.04 -8.33
C ARG A 53 13.68 6.09 -9.32
N LEU A 54 14.42 5.54 -10.27
CA LEU A 54 13.89 4.55 -11.22
C LEU A 54 13.39 3.29 -10.51
N ASN A 55 14.16 2.79 -9.55
CA ASN A 55 13.78 1.64 -8.74
C ASN A 55 12.55 1.92 -7.86
N ALA A 56 12.46 3.11 -7.29
CA ALA A 56 11.30 3.54 -6.51
C ALA A 56 10.04 3.64 -7.39
N ALA A 57 10.18 4.27 -8.56
CA ALA A 57 9.10 4.38 -9.54
C ALA A 57 8.63 3.00 -10.00
N TYR A 58 9.55 2.08 -10.27
CA TYR A 58 9.20 0.71 -10.67
C TYR A 58 8.45 -0.02 -9.56
N ARG A 59 8.92 0.04 -8.32
CA ARG A 59 8.26 -0.60 -7.17
C ARG A 59 6.85 -0.06 -6.96
N ALA A 60 6.69 1.26 -6.94
CA ALA A 60 5.40 1.90 -6.75
C ALA A 60 4.43 1.63 -7.89
N LEU A 61 4.89 1.62 -9.14
CA LEU A 61 4.02 1.38 -10.28
C LEU A 61 3.77 -0.10 -10.56
N ARG A 62 4.61 -1.04 -10.12
CA ARG A 62 4.42 -2.47 -10.42
C ARG A 62 3.27 -3.08 -9.61
N ASP A 63 3.20 -2.75 -8.32
CA ASP A 63 2.13 -3.23 -7.45
C ASP A 63 0.85 -2.41 -7.63
N PRO A 64 -0.31 -3.02 -7.95
CA PRO A 64 -1.55 -2.28 -8.20
C PRO A 64 -2.00 -1.42 -7.02
N ILE A 65 -1.80 -1.88 -5.78
CA ILE A 65 -2.23 -1.14 -4.59
C ILE A 65 -1.28 0.02 -4.31
N ALA A 66 0.03 -0.22 -4.38
CA ALA A 66 1.05 0.83 -4.25
C ALA A 66 0.89 1.90 -5.34
N ARG A 67 0.46 1.51 -6.55
CA ARG A 67 0.17 2.42 -7.66
C ARG A 67 -1.00 3.33 -7.33
N VAL A 68 -2.06 2.77 -6.73
CA VAL A 68 -3.20 3.56 -6.24
C VAL A 68 -2.78 4.50 -5.11
N GLU A 69 -2.03 4.02 -4.12
CA GLU A 69 -1.51 4.85 -3.01
C GLU A 69 -0.63 6.00 -3.53
N TYR A 70 0.20 5.72 -4.55
CA TYR A 70 1.01 6.72 -5.22
C TYR A 70 0.16 7.77 -5.93
N LEU A 71 -0.85 7.34 -6.71
CA LEU A 71 -1.76 8.24 -7.40
C LEU A 71 -2.50 9.15 -6.41
N VAL A 72 -3.04 8.59 -5.31
CA VAL A 72 -3.75 9.39 -4.30
C VAL A 72 -2.84 10.47 -3.72
N ARG A 73 -1.58 10.14 -3.39
CA ARG A 73 -0.59 11.13 -2.92
C ARG A 73 -0.33 12.21 -3.95
N LEU A 74 -0.20 11.84 -5.22
CA LEU A 74 0.05 12.76 -6.33
C LEU A 74 -1.10 13.75 -6.49
N GLU A 75 -2.34 13.28 -6.46
CA GLU A 75 -3.54 14.12 -6.61
C GLU A 75 -3.79 15.03 -5.40
N GLU A 76 -3.34 14.63 -4.21
CA GLU A 76 -3.40 15.47 -3.00
C GLU A 76 -2.20 16.44 -2.88
N GLY A 77 -1.24 16.40 -3.82
CA GLY A 77 -0.03 17.21 -3.75
C GLY A 77 0.89 16.87 -2.58
N ARG A 78 0.78 15.64 -2.05
CA ARG A 78 1.61 15.15 -0.92
C ARG A 78 3.00 14.70 -1.40
N ASP A 79 3.93 14.55 -0.44
CA ASP A 79 5.27 14.03 -0.76
C ASP A 79 5.17 12.59 -1.30
N THR A 80 5.64 12.41 -2.53
CA THR A 80 5.60 11.14 -3.25
C THR A 80 6.86 10.30 -3.05
N LYS A 81 7.78 10.70 -2.17
CA LYS A 81 8.97 9.89 -1.82
C LYS A 81 8.58 8.54 -1.21
N GLU A 82 9.47 7.56 -1.35
CA GLU A 82 9.32 6.27 -0.68
C GLU A 82 9.28 6.45 0.85
N GLY A 83 8.41 5.69 1.52
CA GLY A 83 8.29 5.71 2.98
C GLY A 83 7.40 6.83 3.54
N ALA A 84 6.87 7.75 2.71
CA ALA A 84 5.86 8.73 3.11
C ALA A 84 4.46 8.11 3.27
N ALA A 85 4.38 6.93 3.91
CA ALA A 85 3.13 6.29 4.26
C ALA A 85 2.51 7.05 5.44
N GLU A 86 1.32 7.60 5.23
CA GLU A 86 0.58 8.32 6.25
C GLU A 86 -0.46 7.39 6.86
N LYS A 87 -0.63 7.45 8.19
CA LYS A 87 -1.70 6.71 8.87
C LYS A 87 -3.03 7.33 8.45
N LEU A 88 -3.76 6.64 7.58
CA LEU A 88 -5.14 6.99 7.28
C LEU A 88 -5.98 6.77 8.55
N PRO A 89 -6.80 7.75 8.96
CA PRO A 89 -7.70 7.55 10.08
C PRO A 89 -8.67 6.41 9.77
N ALA A 90 -9.09 5.67 10.81
CA ALA A 90 -10.09 4.62 10.64
C ALA A 90 -11.36 5.21 10.02
N PRO A 91 -11.96 4.56 9.01
CA PRO A 91 -13.21 5.03 8.43
C PRO A 91 -14.30 5.10 9.51
N PRO A 92 -15.10 6.18 9.59
CA PRO A 92 -16.17 6.30 10.58
C PRO A 92 -17.14 5.11 10.56
N ALA A 93 -17.39 4.55 9.38
CA ALA A 93 -18.26 3.38 9.19
C ALA A 93 -17.73 2.11 9.87
N LEU A 94 -16.44 2.05 10.22
CA LEU A 94 -15.80 0.89 10.86
C LEU A 94 -15.53 1.10 12.34
N LEU A 95 -15.87 2.26 12.91
CA LEU A 95 -15.59 2.54 14.32
C LEU A 95 -16.35 1.61 15.26
N ALA A 96 -17.61 1.29 14.95
CA ALA A 96 -18.40 0.34 15.74
C ALA A 96 -17.78 -1.06 15.71
N GLU A 97 -17.47 -1.57 14.52
CA GLU A 97 -16.80 -2.86 14.32
C GLU A 97 -15.43 -2.89 15.02
N MET A 98 -14.71 -1.76 15.07
CA MET A 98 -13.45 -1.62 15.80
C MET A 98 -13.62 -1.83 17.29
N PHE A 99 -14.64 -1.25 17.91
CA PHE A 99 -14.91 -1.47 19.33
C PHE A 99 -15.24 -2.94 19.60
N GLU A 100 -16.12 -3.54 18.80
CA GLU A 100 -16.50 -4.95 18.95
C GLU A 100 -15.30 -5.90 18.84
N ILE A 101 -14.42 -5.68 17.86
CA ILE A 101 -13.23 -6.52 17.69
C ILE A 101 -12.21 -6.28 18.81
N GLN A 102 -12.04 -5.03 19.26
CA GLN A 102 -11.17 -4.72 20.40
C GLN A 102 -11.65 -5.38 21.69
N GLU A 103 -12.96 -5.37 21.95
CA GLU A 103 -13.54 -6.04 23.11
C GLU A 103 -13.32 -7.56 23.05
N ALA A 104 -13.63 -8.19 21.91
CA ALA A 104 -13.38 -9.62 21.71
C ALA A 104 -11.88 -9.99 21.87
N LEU A 105 -10.97 -9.11 21.43
CA LEU A 105 -9.53 -9.28 21.63
C LEU A 105 -9.12 -9.23 23.09
N GLU A 106 -9.68 -8.29 23.87
CA GLU A 106 -9.38 -8.17 25.31
C GLU A 106 -9.96 -9.35 26.11
N GLU A 107 -11.18 -9.79 25.78
CA GLU A 107 -11.78 -10.99 26.38
C GLU A 107 -10.93 -12.24 26.12
N ALA A 108 -10.46 -12.43 24.90
CA ALA A 108 -9.62 -13.56 24.56
C ALA A 108 -8.26 -13.53 25.27
N LYS A 109 -7.66 -12.35 25.45
CA LYS A 109 -6.42 -12.19 26.24
C LYS A 109 -6.66 -12.49 27.73
N ALA A 110 -7.83 -12.16 28.27
CA ALA A 110 -8.18 -12.41 29.66
C ALA A 110 -8.53 -13.89 29.95
N GLY A 111 -9.09 -14.60 28.96
CA GLY A 111 -9.56 -15.99 29.09
C GLY A 111 -8.47 -17.08 29.01
N GLY A 112 -7.25 -16.72 28.59
CA GLY A 112 -6.13 -17.66 28.42
C GLY A 112 -6.20 -18.51 27.14
N PRO A 113 -5.07 -19.11 26.71
CA PRO A 113 -4.92 -19.76 25.40
C PRO A 113 -5.72 -21.07 25.21
N GLU A 114 -6.32 -21.62 26.28
CA GLU A 114 -7.12 -22.85 26.24
C GLU A 114 -8.63 -22.58 26.11
N ALA A 115 -9.06 -21.32 26.10
CA ALA A 115 -10.46 -20.98 25.92
C ALA A 115 -10.92 -21.24 24.47
N SER A 116 -12.14 -21.75 24.32
CA SER A 116 -12.89 -21.93 23.06
C SER A 116 -12.92 -20.72 22.10
N GLY A 117 -12.42 -19.55 22.53
CA GLY A 117 -12.29 -18.34 21.71
C GLY A 117 -11.21 -18.43 20.61
N GLY A 118 -10.24 -19.33 20.69
CA GLY A 118 -9.17 -19.42 19.68
C GLY A 118 -9.67 -19.78 18.27
N GLU A 119 -10.68 -20.64 18.15
CA GLU A 119 -11.29 -20.96 16.85
C GLU A 119 -12.13 -19.78 16.31
N ALA A 120 -12.89 -19.11 17.17
CA ALA A 120 -13.66 -17.92 16.82
C ALA A 120 -12.76 -16.77 16.32
N LEU A 121 -11.63 -16.53 16.98
CA LEU A 121 -10.65 -15.52 16.56
C LEU A 121 -10.00 -15.87 15.21
N ARG A 122 -9.69 -17.15 14.95
CA ARG A 122 -9.17 -17.60 13.65
C ARG A 122 -10.21 -17.40 12.54
N ALA A 123 -11.45 -17.81 12.77
CA ALA A 123 -12.55 -17.60 11.82
C ALA A 123 -12.75 -16.10 11.52
N ARG A 124 -12.72 -15.25 12.55
CA ARG A 124 -12.80 -13.80 12.38
C ARG A 124 -11.62 -13.24 11.58
N ARG A 125 -10.40 -13.70 11.86
CA ARG A 125 -9.20 -13.31 11.10
C ARG A 125 -9.31 -13.69 9.62
N GLU A 126 -9.83 -14.87 9.32
CA GLU A 126 -10.06 -15.32 7.93
C GLU A 126 -11.12 -14.48 7.21
N GLU A 127 -12.21 -14.12 7.89
CA GLU A 127 -13.25 -13.23 7.38
C GLU A 127 -12.68 -11.85 7.03
N LEU A 128 -11.92 -11.25 7.95
CA LEU A 128 -11.27 -9.95 7.71
C LEU A 128 -10.25 -10.04 6.58
N ALA A 129 -9.51 -11.15 6.48
CA ALA A 129 -8.56 -11.37 5.38
C ALA A 129 -9.29 -11.51 4.03
N ALA A 130 -10.47 -12.13 3.98
CA ALA A 130 -11.31 -12.16 2.79
C ALA A 130 -11.75 -10.75 2.39
N ARG A 131 -12.20 -9.94 3.35
CA ARG A 131 -12.59 -8.56 3.13
C ARG A 131 -11.43 -7.69 2.62
N VAL A 132 -10.21 -7.89 3.13
CA VAL A 132 -9.00 -7.23 2.59
C VAL A 132 -8.83 -7.56 1.11
N ARG A 133 -8.94 -8.84 0.72
CA ARG A 133 -8.82 -9.26 -0.68
C ARG A 133 -9.90 -8.62 -1.56
N GLU A 134 -11.13 -8.49 -1.08
CA GLU A 134 -12.21 -7.82 -1.80
C GLU A 134 -11.92 -6.33 -2.02
N VAL A 135 -11.47 -5.64 -0.97
CA VAL A 135 -11.10 -4.22 -1.05
C VAL A 135 -9.93 -4.03 -2.01
N GLU A 136 -8.90 -4.87 -1.94
CA GLU A 136 -7.76 -4.84 -2.87
C GLU A 136 -8.18 -5.13 -4.31
N ALA A 137 -9.08 -6.09 -4.53
CA ALA A 137 -9.63 -6.39 -5.87
C ALA A 137 -10.44 -5.21 -6.42
N ASN A 138 -11.22 -4.52 -5.58
CA ASN A 138 -11.96 -3.33 -5.96
C ASN A 138 -11.01 -2.17 -6.34
N LEU A 139 -10.00 -1.93 -5.51
CA LEU A 139 -8.95 -0.93 -5.73
C LEU A 139 -8.23 -1.17 -7.06
N ALA A 140 -7.71 -2.39 -7.28
CA ALA A 140 -6.91 -2.75 -8.44
C ALA A 140 -7.73 -2.96 -9.73
N GLY A 141 -9.04 -3.21 -9.61
CA GLY A 141 -9.91 -3.52 -10.73
C GLY A 141 -10.94 -2.40 -11.00
N PRO A 142 -12.22 -2.58 -10.61
CA PRO A 142 -13.30 -1.67 -10.95
C PRO A 142 -13.01 -0.18 -10.68
N LEU A 143 -12.45 0.16 -9.53
CA LEU A 143 -12.19 1.55 -9.16
C LEU A 143 -11.06 2.16 -10.00
N SER A 144 -10.01 1.38 -10.26
CA SER A 144 -8.93 1.75 -11.18
C SER A 144 -9.43 1.97 -12.61
N VAL A 145 -10.31 1.10 -13.10
CA VAL A 145 -10.93 1.25 -14.43
C VAL A 145 -11.83 2.49 -14.49
N ALA A 146 -12.59 2.77 -13.43
CA ALA A 146 -13.42 3.95 -13.34
C ALA A 146 -12.59 5.24 -13.39
N TRP A 147 -11.47 5.28 -12.65
CA TRP A 147 -10.52 6.39 -12.68
C TRP A 147 -9.97 6.67 -14.08
N ASP A 148 -9.50 5.63 -14.77
CA ASP A 148 -8.89 5.76 -16.10
C ASP A 148 -9.87 6.28 -17.16
N ARG A 149 -11.17 6.07 -16.95
CA ARG A 149 -12.26 6.52 -17.84
C ARG A 149 -12.92 7.81 -17.37
N ALA A 150 -12.60 8.29 -16.18
CA ALA A 150 -13.29 9.42 -15.56
C ALA A 150 -12.93 10.75 -16.23
N ALA A 151 -13.96 11.58 -16.43
CA ALA A 151 -13.78 13.00 -16.69
C ALA A 151 -13.24 13.71 -15.43
N PRO A 152 -12.54 14.86 -15.57
CA PRO A 152 -11.93 15.57 -14.44
C PRO A 152 -12.89 15.84 -13.27
N GLU A 153 -14.15 16.12 -13.55
CA GLU A 153 -15.19 16.47 -12.57
C GLU A 153 -15.55 15.28 -11.66
N ALA A 154 -15.39 14.05 -12.16
CA ALA A 154 -15.65 12.82 -11.39
C ALA A 154 -14.45 12.38 -10.54
N ARG A 155 -13.25 12.94 -10.77
CA ARG A 155 -12.02 12.51 -10.10
C ARG A 155 -12.02 12.80 -8.61
N ALA A 156 -12.60 13.92 -8.18
CA ALA A 156 -12.68 14.24 -6.75
C ALA A 156 -13.46 13.17 -5.96
N ARG A 157 -14.58 12.68 -6.53
CA ARG A 157 -15.37 11.60 -5.93
C ARG A 157 -14.61 10.28 -5.92
N LEU A 158 -13.94 9.92 -7.00
CA LEU A 158 -13.16 8.68 -7.09
C LEU A 158 -11.95 8.72 -6.16
N LEU A 159 -11.31 9.87 -6.01
CA LEU A 159 -10.23 10.08 -5.05
C LEU A 159 -10.71 9.84 -3.62
N ALA A 160 -11.90 10.33 -3.26
CA ALA A 160 -12.51 10.04 -1.97
C ALA A 160 -12.78 8.54 -1.76
N GLN A 161 -13.24 7.83 -2.81
CA GLN A 161 -13.45 6.38 -2.75
C GLN A 161 -12.14 5.60 -2.61
N PHE A 162 -11.06 6.01 -3.29
CA PHE A 162 -9.74 5.41 -3.10
C PHE A 162 -9.25 5.58 -1.67
N LYS A 163 -9.40 6.77 -1.10
CA LYS A 163 -8.99 7.06 0.28
C LYS A 163 -9.75 6.20 1.29
N ASP A 164 -11.07 6.09 1.13
CA ASP A 164 -11.92 5.27 2.00
C ASP A 164 -11.55 3.78 1.92
N ALA A 165 -11.34 3.26 0.71
CA ALA A 165 -10.92 1.87 0.50
C ALA A 165 -9.50 1.60 1.03
N LEU A 166 -8.54 2.52 0.85
CA LEU A 166 -7.20 2.40 1.42
C LEU A 166 -7.22 2.46 2.96
N ALA A 167 -8.04 3.33 3.54
CA ALA A 167 -8.20 3.44 4.99
C ALA A 167 -8.82 2.17 5.57
N THR A 168 -9.87 1.65 4.92
CA THR A 168 -10.49 0.36 5.25
C THR A 168 -9.47 -0.76 5.22
N ARG A 169 -8.69 -0.85 4.13
CA ARG A 169 -7.63 -1.86 3.98
C ARG A 169 -6.59 -1.78 5.11
N ALA A 170 -6.08 -0.58 5.39
CA ALA A 170 -5.06 -0.38 6.41
C ALA A 170 -5.57 -0.82 7.79
N TYR A 171 -6.79 -0.42 8.13
CA TYR A 171 -7.47 -0.81 9.36
C TYR A 171 -7.62 -2.33 9.48
N LEU A 172 -8.20 -2.99 8.47
CA LEU A 172 -8.43 -4.44 8.49
C LEU A 172 -7.11 -5.21 8.66
N ARG A 173 -6.03 -4.75 8.03
CA ARG A 173 -4.70 -5.34 8.19
C ARG A 173 -4.18 -5.21 9.62
N THR A 174 -4.30 -4.04 10.24
CA THR A 174 -3.92 -3.84 11.65
C THR A 174 -4.67 -4.80 12.57
N VAL A 175 -5.99 -4.95 12.35
CA VAL A 175 -6.80 -5.87 13.16
C VAL A 175 -6.42 -7.33 12.94
N ILE A 176 -6.14 -7.75 11.70
CA ILE A 176 -5.64 -9.10 11.39
C ILE A 176 -4.32 -9.37 12.11
N ASP A 177 -3.42 -8.38 12.15
CA ASP A 177 -2.13 -8.49 12.84
C ASP A 177 -2.34 -8.61 14.36
N ASP A 178 -3.23 -7.81 14.94
CA ASP A 178 -3.58 -7.86 16.36
C ASP A 178 -4.22 -9.22 16.75
N LEU A 179 -5.11 -9.76 15.91
CA LEU A 179 -5.70 -11.09 16.07
C LEU A 179 -4.62 -12.19 15.99
N GLY A 180 -3.68 -12.08 15.05
CA GLY A 180 -2.55 -12.99 14.94
C GLY A 180 -1.66 -12.99 16.19
N GLN A 181 -1.41 -11.80 16.77
CA GLN A 181 -0.69 -11.68 18.04
C GLN A 181 -1.45 -12.33 19.20
N ALA A 182 -2.77 -12.11 19.31
CA ALA A 182 -3.59 -12.71 20.35
C ALA A 182 -3.65 -14.25 20.26
N LEU A 183 -3.59 -14.79 19.05
CA LEU A 183 -3.53 -16.24 18.78
C LEU A 183 -2.17 -16.88 19.05
N GLY A 184 -1.13 -16.10 19.38
CA GLY A 184 0.24 -16.58 19.48
C GLY A 184 0.84 -16.98 18.12
N GLU A 185 0.21 -16.56 17.02
CA GLU A 185 0.63 -16.81 15.63
C GLU A 185 1.44 -15.64 15.05
N GLY A 186 1.74 -14.63 15.87
CA GLY A 186 2.58 -13.51 15.49
C GLY A 186 3.98 -13.97 15.11
N GLN A 187 4.46 -13.56 13.94
CA GLN A 187 5.85 -13.76 13.54
C GLN A 187 6.77 -13.20 14.64
N ASP A 188 7.68 -14.05 15.14
CA ASP A 188 8.89 -13.61 15.83
C ASP A 188 9.62 -12.61 14.92
N GLY A 189 9.44 -11.32 15.20
CA GLY A 189 10.17 -10.24 14.55
C GLY A 189 9.30 -9.19 13.88
N HIS A 190 8.72 -8.28 14.67
CA HIS A 190 9.05 -6.86 14.51
C HIS A 190 8.69 -6.04 15.74
N VAL A 191 9.77 -5.64 16.42
CA VAL A 191 9.97 -4.56 17.38
C VAL A 191 8.81 -3.56 17.48
N ALA A 192 8.28 -3.50 18.71
CA ALA A 192 7.56 -2.41 19.32
C ALA A 192 7.73 -1.05 18.63
N ASN A 193 6.63 -0.52 18.10
CA ASN A 193 6.39 0.91 18.17
C ASN A 193 4.91 1.21 18.39
N ARG A 194 4.43 0.77 19.55
CA ARG A 194 3.23 1.31 20.19
C ARG A 194 3.72 2.43 21.11
N ARG A 195 3.51 3.69 20.75
CA ARG A 195 3.44 4.83 21.69
C ARG A 195 2.82 6.06 21.01
N HIS A 196 1.77 6.52 21.70
CA HIS A 196 1.17 7.85 21.83
C HIS A 196 1.38 8.87 20.71
#